data_AF-A0A945AKD6-F1
#
_entry.id   AF-A0A945AKD6-F1
#
_cell.length_a   1.000
_cell.length_b   1.000
_cell.length_c   1.000
_cell.angle_alpha   90.00
_cell.angle_beta   90.00
_cell.angle_gamma   90.00
#
_symmetry.space_group_name_H-M   'P 1'
#
loop_
_entity.id
_entity.type
_entity.pdbx_description
1 polymer ?
#
loop_
_entity_poly.entity_id
_entity_poly.type
_entity_poly.pdbx_seq_one_letter_code
_entity_poly.pdbx_strand_id
1 'polypeptide(L)'
;MKAYPLTLETLQELINHSRHMWLIRISLCFIVLMIAVYLVTDPVLQKTSYHLLADNRSSLLIPNFSDVISNIPFAIIGWLGLLFS
;
A
#
# COMPACT_ATOMS: atom_id res chain seq x y z
N MET A 1 -8.36 -21.62 -25.22
CA MET A 1 -8.95 -20.36 -24.70
C MET A 1 -10.33 -20.21 -25.30
N LYS A 2 -11.41 -20.29 -24.50
CA LYS A 2 -12.78 -20.04 -24.99
C LYS A 2 -12.92 -18.52 -25.18
N ALA A 3 -13.08 -18.06 -26.41
CA ALA A 3 -13.46 -16.68 -26.68
C ALA A 3 -14.93 -16.52 -26.29
N TYR A 4 -15.18 -15.93 -25.12
CA TYR A 4 -16.52 -15.52 -24.75
C TYR A 4 -16.91 -14.32 -25.63
N PRO A 5 -18.07 -14.34 -26.30
CA PRO A 5 -18.46 -13.23 -27.15
C PRO A 5 -18.67 -11.98 -26.28
N LEU A 6 -17.98 -10.89 -26.62
CA LEU A 6 -18.11 -9.60 -25.95
C LEU A 6 -19.44 -8.95 -26.35
N THR A 7 -20.55 -9.48 -25.84
CA THR A 7 -21.89 -8.95 -26.09
C THR A 7 -22.19 -7.78 -25.17
N LEU A 8 -23.09 -6.87 -25.58
CA LEU A 8 -23.53 -5.74 -24.77
C LEU A 8 -24.09 -6.18 -23.40
N GLU A 9 -24.67 -7.38 -23.33
CA GLU A 9 -25.16 -7.98 -22.09
C GLU A 9 -24.00 -8.39 -21.16
N THR A 10 -22.92 -9.00 -21.69
CA THR A 10 -21.73 -9.31 -20.87
C THR A 10 -21.01 -8.05 -20.38
N LEU A 11 -20.98 -6.99 -21.19
CA LEU A 11 -20.46 -5.69 -20.81
C LEU A 11 -21.32 -5.06 -19.71
N GLN A 12 -22.65 -5.13 -19.83
CA GLN A 12 -23.57 -4.70 -18.80
C GLN A 12 -23.42 -5.53 -17.52
N GLU A 13 -23.23 -6.84 -17.58
CA GLU A 13 -23.04 -7.70 -16.40
C GLU A 13 -21.71 -7.44 -15.68
N LEU A 14 -20.64 -7.14 -16.42
CA LEU A 14 -19.36 -6.68 -15.87
C LEU A 14 -19.48 -5.31 -15.20
N ILE A 15 -20.17 -4.36 -15.84
CA ILE A 15 -20.44 -3.02 -15.29
C ILE A 15 -21.38 -3.09 -14.08
N ASN A 16 -22.37 -3.99 -14.14
CA ASN A 16 -23.39 -4.22 -13.12
C ASN A 16 -22.96 -5.27 -12.09
N HIS A 17 -21.67 -5.66 -12.10
CA HIS A 17 -20.99 -6.40 -11.03
C HIS A 17 -20.81 -5.47 -9.81
N SER A 18 -21.94 -4.94 -9.35
CA SER A 18 -22.19 -3.91 -8.33
C SER A 18 -21.64 -4.29 -6.94
N ARG A 19 -21.18 -5.53 -6.78
CA ARG A 19 -20.68 -6.09 -5.52
C ARG A 19 -19.38 -5.46 -5.02
N HIS A 20 -18.66 -4.70 -5.85
CA HIS A 20 -17.46 -3.96 -5.44
C HIS A 20 -17.53 -2.45 -5.68
N MET A 21 -18.55 -1.96 -6.39
CA MET A 21 -18.74 -0.51 -6.63
C MET A 21 -18.97 0.26 -5.32
N TRP A 22 -19.58 -0.38 -4.32
CA TRP A 22 -19.73 0.21 -2.98
C TRP A 22 -18.38 0.40 -2.28
N LEU A 23 -17.42 -0.52 -2.44
CA LEU A 23 -16.06 -0.37 -1.90
C LEU A 23 -15.32 0.79 -2.56
N ILE A 24 -15.48 0.95 -3.88
CA ILE A 24 -14.89 2.08 -4.62
C ILE A 24 -15.48 3.40 -4.14
N ARG A 25 -16.81 3.49 -4.00
CA ARG A 25 -17.49 4.69 -3.49
C ARG A 25 -17.06 5.03 -2.05
N ILE A 26 -16.95 4.02 -1.18
CA ILE A 26 -16.46 4.21 0.18
C ILE A 26 -15.01 4.68 0.18
N SER A 27 -14.14 4.06 -0.63
CA SER A 27 -12.74 4.43 -0.74
C SER A 27 -12.58 5.87 -1.23
N LEU A 28 -13.34 6.27 -2.26
CA LEU A 28 -13.35 7.64 -2.78
C LEU A 28 -13.85 8.63 -1.72
N CYS A 29 -14.93 8.32 -1.02
CA CYS A 29 -15.44 9.15 0.07
C CYS A 29 -14.39 9.32 1.19
N PHE A 30 -13.73 8.23 1.58
CA PHE A 30 -12.68 8.24 2.58
C PHE A 30 -11.48 9.10 2.15
N ILE A 31 -11.04 9.00 0.89
CA ILE A 31 -9.95 9.83 0.36
C ILE A 31 -10.32 11.31 0.41
N VAL A 32 -11.52 11.67 -0.07
CA VAL A 32 -12.01 13.06 -0.03
C VAL A 32 -12.05 13.58 1.41
N LEU A 33 -12.53 12.77 2.35
CA LEU A 33 -12.54 13.11 3.77
C LEU A 33 -11.13 13.33 4.32
N MET A 34 -10.17 12.46 4.01
CA MET A 34 -8.78 12.60 4.45
C MET A 34 -8.11 13.86 3.89
N ILE A 35 -8.38 14.19 2.62
CA ILE A 35 -7.90 15.45 2.02
C ILE A 35 -8.52 16.64 2.74
N ALA A 36 -9.83 16.62 3.00
CA ALA A 36 -10.50 17.70 3.72
C ALA A 36 -9.92 17.89 5.13
N VAL A 37 -9.68 16.80 5.87
CA VAL A 37 -9.01 16.84 7.18
C VAL A 37 -7.62 17.45 7.04
N TYR A 38 -6.80 16.97 6.11
CA TYR A 38 -5.44 17.45 5.88
C TYR A 38 -5.38 18.96 5.59
N LEU A 39 -6.33 19.50 4.83
CA LEU A 39 -6.38 20.92 4.49
C LEU A 39 -6.82 21.82 5.65
N VAL A 40 -7.52 21.28 6.65
CA VAL A 40 -8.07 22.06 7.78
C VAL A 40 -7.24 21.88 9.05
N THR A 41 -6.54 20.76 9.22
CA THR A 41 -5.67 20.53 10.37
C THR A 41 -4.31 21.17 10.16
N ASP A 42 -3.79 21.83 11.20
CA ASP A 42 -2.40 22.27 11.21
C ASP A 42 -1.44 21.09 11.02
N PRO A 43 -0.27 21.31 10.39
CA PRO A 43 0.75 20.28 10.28
C PRO A 43 1.07 19.69 11.65
N VAL A 44 0.92 18.38 11.79
CA VAL A 44 1.36 17.68 13.00
C VAL A 44 2.88 17.77 13.05
N LEU A 45 3.39 18.65 13.91
CA LEU A 45 4.82 18.80 14.14
C LEU A 45 5.39 17.49 14.69
N GLN A 46 6.07 16.74 13.83
CA GLN A 46 6.77 15.54 14.24
C GLN A 46 7.91 15.94 15.17
N LYS A 47 7.84 15.51 16.44
CA LYS A 47 8.90 15.77 17.41
C LYS A 47 10.22 15.20 16.89
N THR A 48 11.29 15.98 16.92
CA THR A 48 12.61 15.57 16.41
C THR A 48 13.14 14.29 17.06
N SER A 49 12.71 14.00 18.30
CA SER A 49 13.01 12.76 19.00
C SER A 49 12.45 11.51 18.31
N TYR A 50 11.53 11.64 17.36
CA TYR A 50 11.03 10.53 16.55
C TYR A 50 12.16 9.87 15.75
N HIS A 51 13.18 10.63 15.32
CA HIS A 51 14.36 10.08 14.65
C HIS A 51 15.22 9.19 15.55
N LEU A 52 15.02 9.23 16.87
CA LEU A 52 15.73 8.35 17.81
C LEU A 52 15.18 6.91 17.81
N LEU A 53 14.06 6.66 17.13
CA LEU A 53 13.53 5.31 16.93
C LEU A 53 14.36 4.49 15.95
N ALA A 54 15.11 5.13 15.05
CA ALA A 54 16.03 4.44 14.15
C ALA A 54 17.18 3.84 14.94
N ASP A 55 17.60 2.63 14.57
CA ASP A 55 18.81 2.04 15.11
C ASP A 55 20.00 2.91 14.71
N ASN A 56 20.72 3.47 15.68
CA ASN A 56 21.91 4.28 15.42
C ASN A 56 23.22 3.48 15.61
N ARG A 57 23.12 2.18 15.90
CA ARG A 57 24.29 1.33 16.11
C ARG A 57 24.82 0.87 14.75
N SER A 58 26.13 1.00 14.59
CA SER A 58 26.86 0.35 13.51
C SER A 58 27.42 -0.98 13.98
N SER A 59 27.25 -2.01 13.16
CA SER A 59 27.86 -3.33 13.37
C SER A 59 28.22 -3.89 12.00
N LEU A 60 29.29 -4.70 11.92
CA LEU A 60 29.77 -5.30 10.67
C LEU A 60 29.97 -4.28 9.53
N LEU A 61 30.38 -3.04 9.85
CA LEU A 61 30.53 -1.91 8.90
C LEU A 61 29.22 -1.47 8.21
N ILE A 62 28.06 -1.89 8.73
CA ILE A 62 26.73 -1.52 8.24
C ILE A 62 26.12 -0.53 9.24
N PRO A 63 25.75 0.70 8.81
CA PRO A 63 25.00 1.65 9.65
C PRO A 63 23.56 1.16 9.85
N ASN A 64 22.96 1.52 10.99
CA ASN A 64 21.58 1.16 11.36
C ASN A 64 21.33 -0.36 11.23
N PHE A 65 22.28 -1.14 11.74
CA PHE A 65 22.40 -2.57 11.44
C PHE A 65 21.10 -3.35 11.68
N SER A 66 20.42 -3.09 12.79
CA SER A 66 19.19 -3.80 13.17
C SER A 66 18.03 -3.42 12.24
N ASP A 67 17.98 -2.16 11.79
CA ASP A 67 16.98 -1.70 10.81
C ASP A 67 17.20 -2.38 9.46
N VAL A 68 18.46 -2.56 9.03
CA VAL A 68 18.79 -3.23 7.76
C VAL A 68 18.46 -4.72 7.83
N ILE A 69 18.91 -5.43 8.86
CA ILE A 69 18.72 -6.89 8.96
C ILE A 69 17.26 -7.28 9.09
N SER A 70 16.46 -6.50 9.80
CA SER A 70 15.02 -6.78 9.93
C SER A 70 14.27 -6.77 8.59
N ASN A 71 14.85 -6.17 7.53
CA ASN A 71 14.31 -6.17 6.17
C ASN A 71 14.65 -7.42 5.34
N ILE A 72 15.62 -8.25 5.75
CA ILE A 72 16.07 -9.43 5.00
C ILE A 72 14.92 -10.43 4.73
N PRO A 73 14.04 -10.78 5.70
CA PRO A 73 12.92 -11.68 5.43
C PRO A 73 12.01 -11.19 4.32
N PHE A 74 11.71 -9.88 4.28
CA PHE A 74 10.87 -9.29 3.23
C PHE A 74 11.55 -9.38 1.86
N ALA A 75 12.86 -9.14 1.79
CA ALA A 75 13.63 -9.28 0.55
C ALA A 75 13.61 -10.72 0.03
N ILE A 76 13.77 -11.71 0.93
CA ILE A 76 13.70 -13.14 0.57
C ILE A 76 12.32 -13.48 0.01
N ILE A 77 11.25 -13.14 0.72
CA ILE A 77 9.87 -13.44 0.27
C ILE A 77 9.57 -12.74 -1.06
N GLY A 78 9.97 -11.48 -1.21
CA GLY A 78 9.82 -10.74 -2.47
C GLY A 78 10.54 -11.43 -3.63
N TRP A 79 11.77 -11.90 -3.40
CA TRP A 79 12.54 -12.62 -4.42
C TRP A 79 11.91 -13.97 -4.77
N LEU A 80 11.47 -14.76 -3.77
CA LEU A 80 10.76 -16.02 -4.02
C LEU A 80 9.49 -15.79 -4.82
N GLY A 81 8.73 -14.73 -4.51
CA GLY A 81 7.57 -14.32 -5.29
C GLY A 81 7.87 -14.12 -6.77
N LEU A 82 9.00 -13.47 -7.10
CA LEU A 82 9.43 -13.28 -8.50
C LEU A 82 9.89 -14.58 -9.18
N LEU A 83 10.44 -15.53 -8.42
CA LEU A 83 10.88 -16.83 -8.96
C LEU A 83 9.71 -17.79 -9.21
N PHE A 84 8.63 -17.66 -8.44
CA PHE A 84 7.46 -18.54 -8.50
C PHE A 84 6.20 -17.89 -9.11
N SER A 85 6.30 -16.63 -9.59
CA SER A 85 5.21 -15.93 -10.29
C SER A 85 5.03 -16.39 -11.73
#